data_AF-A0A1T2KZH2-F1
#
_entry.id   AF-A0A1T2KZH2-F1
#
_cell.length_a   1.000
_cell.length_b   1.000
_cell.length_c   1.000
_cell.angle_alpha   90.00
_cell.angle_beta   90.00
_cell.angle_gamma   90.00
#
_symmetry.space_group_name_H-M   'P 1'
#
loop_
_entity.id
_entity.type
_entity.pdbx_description
1 polymer ?
#
loop_
_entity_poly.entity_id
_entity_poly.type
_entity_poly.pdbx_seq_one_letter_code
_entity_poly.pdbx_strand_id
1 'polypeptide(L)'
;MIADQIYNMEDGPCVSRLLDETFLCLYAKAVLENIDNVSKNHCYGCAVNHLSQSKHECIMWKGEEKLSAYFSEVVDSIDDNVIVDKFCDEIARLPIPKAFADMYSMRYKCNDWRNIQINSIQWQLELYQHATSMIKEK
;
A
#
# COMPACT_ATOMS: atom_id res chain seq x y z
N MET A 1 -12.16 -15.26 -24.06
CA MET A 1 -12.32 -16.57 -23.37
C MET A 1 -11.58 -16.60 -22.04
N ILE A 2 -11.73 -15.59 -21.17
CA ILE A 2 -11.18 -15.58 -19.79
C ILE A 2 -12.29 -15.30 -18.76
N ALA A 3 -13.48 -14.89 -19.21
CA ALA A 3 -14.61 -14.56 -18.33
C ALA A 3 -15.29 -15.79 -17.71
N ASP A 4 -15.20 -16.96 -18.35
CA ASP A 4 -15.93 -18.16 -17.93
C ASP A 4 -15.21 -18.99 -16.85
N GLN A 5 -13.98 -18.63 -16.47
CA GLN A 5 -13.22 -19.32 -15.42
C GLN A 5 -13.36 -18.68 -14.02
N ILE A 6 -14.01 -17.52 -13.91
CA ILE A 6 -14.17 -16.81 -12.64
C ILE A 6 -15.47 -17.21 -11.91
N TYR A 7 -16.40 -17.87 -12.61
CA TYR A 7 -17.78 -18.09 -12.13
C TYR A 7 -18.09 -19.51 -11.63
N ASN A 8 -17.12 -20.19 -11.02
CA ASN A 8 -17.45 -21.28 -10.09
C ASN A 8 -17.69 -20.65 -8.71
N MET A 9 -18.96 -20.45 -8.37
CA MET A 9 -19.43 -19.85 -7.11
C MET A 9 -19.10 -20.68 -5.84
N GLU A 10 -18.18 -21.65 -5.93
CA GLU A 10 -17.65 -22.41 -4.79
C GLU A 10 -16.30 -21.85 -4.28
N ASP A 11 -15.66 -20.91 -4.98
CA ASP A 11 -14.33 -20.37 -4.66
C ASP A 11 -14.36 -19.08 -3.82
N GLY A 12 -15.18 -19.03 -2.76
CA GLY A 12 -15.19 -17.94 -1.77
C GLY A 12 -13.79 -17.51 -1.23
N PRO A 13 -12.83 -18.43 -1.04
CA PRO A 13 -11.46 -18.07 -0.62
C PRO A 13 -10.67 -17.30 -1.69
N CYS A 14 -10.94 -17.51 -2.98
CA CYS A 14 -10.16 -16.93 -4.08
C CYS A 14 -10.44 -15.43 -4.25
N VAL A 15 -11.71 -15.03 -4.18
CA VAL A 15 -12.11 -13.62 -4.30
C VAL A 15 -11.66 -12.82 -3.08
N SER A 16 -11.82 -13.33 -1.86
CA SER A 16 -11.34 -12.63 -0.67
C SER A 16 -9.83 -12.38 -0.71
N ARG A 17 -9.05 -13.39 -1.15
CA ARG A 17 -7.60 -13.24 -1.27
C ARG A 17 -7.21 -12.20 -2.31
N LEU A 18 -7.85 -12.21 -3.48
CA LEU A 18 -7.64 -11.20 -4.52
C LEU A 18 -7.90 -9.78 -3.99
N LEU A 19 -8.95 -9.61 -3.19
CA LEU A 19 -9.31 -8.31 -2.62
C LEU A 19 -8.32 -7.87 -1.53
N ASP A 20 -7.91 -8.78 -0.64
CA ASP A 20 -6.89 -8.50 0.37
C ASP A 20 -5.54 -8.15 -0.30
N GLU A 21 -5.13 -8.88 -1.34
CA GLU A 21 -3.94 -8.58 -2.15
C GLU A 21 -4.05 -7.22 -2.86
N THR A 22 -5.22 -6.89 -3.41
CA THR A 22 -5.46 -5.60 -4.07
C THR A 22 -5.33 -4.45 -3.09
N PHE A 23 -5.90 -4.59 -1.89
CA PHE A 23 -5.80 -3.59 -0.83
C PHE A 23 -4.34 -3.40 -0.38
N LEU A 24 -3.61 -4.51 -0.18
CA LEU A 24 -2.20 -4.50 0.18
C LEU A 24 -1.33 -3.82 -0.90
N CYS A 25 -1.60 -4.10 -2.19
CA CYS A 25 -0.92 -3.47 -3.31
C CYS A 25 -1.14 -1.96 -3.36
N LEU A 26 -2.35 -1.48 -3.03
CA LEU A 26 -2.63 -0.04 -2.98
C LEU A 26 -1.85 0.64 -1.85
N TYR A 27 -1.75 0.02 -0.68
CA TYR A 27 -0.88 0.51 0.40
C TYR A 27 0.59 0.50 -0.01
N ALA A 28 1.08 -0.58 -0.63
CA ALA A 28 2.48 -0.66 -1.05
C ALA A 28 2.83 0.45 -2.04
N LYS A 29 1.93 0.77 -2.99
CA LYS A 29 2.09 1.92 -3.89
C LYS A 29 2.15 3.23 -3.13
N ALA A 30 1.22 3.46 -2.19
CA ALA A 30 1.19 4.68 -1.39
C ALA A 30 2.44 4.85 -0.54
N VAL A 31 2.98 3.76 0.04
CA VAL A 31 4.26 3.76 0.75
C VAL A 31 5.37 4.26 -0.18
N LEU A 32 5.50 3.67 -1.36
CA LEU A 32 6.55 4.03 -2.32
C LEU A 32 6.37 5.45 -2.90
N GLU A 33 5.15 5.97 -2.97
CA GLU A 33 4.87 7.34 -3.40
C GLU A 33 5.23 8.37 -2.32
N ASN A 34 5.05 8.03 -1.04
CA ASN A 34 5.26 8.95 0.09
C ASN A 34 6.67 8.89 0.70
N ILE A 35 7.42 7.83 0.45
CA ILE A 35 8.75 7.59 1.04
C ILE A 35 9.75 8.73 0.80
N ASP A 36 9.73 9.33 -0.39
CA ASP A 36 10.62 10.44 -0.72
C ASP A 36 10.23 11.73 0.00
N ASN A 37 8.94 11.93 0.28
CA ASN A 37 8.45 13.10 1.01
C ASN A 37 8.85 13.03 2.47
N VAL A 38 8.64 11.87 3.12
CA VAL A 38 9.07 11.64 4.51
C VAL A 38 10.59 11.75 4.63
N SER A 39 11.35 11.11 3.74
CA SER A 39 12.81 11.20 3.71
C SER A 39 13.31 12.66 3.59
N LYS A 40 12.65 13.49 2.76
CA LYS A 40 12.98 14.93 2.62
C LYS A 40 12.67 15.74 3.88
N ASN A 41 11.59 15.44 4.59
CA ASN A 41 11.22 16.13 5.83
C ASN A 41 12.28 15.93 6.92
N HIS A 42 12.85 14.74 7.02
CA HIS A 42 13.97 14.44 7.95
C HIS A 42 15.29 15.11 7.58
N CYS A 43 15.46 15.52 6.32
CA CYS A 43 16.61 16.31 5.91
C CYS A 43 16.23 17.59 5.15
N TYR A 44 15.54 18.49 5.83
CA TYR A 44 15.23 19.82 5.31
C TYR A 44 16.49 20.56 4.82
N GLY A 45 17.62 20.42 5.53
CA GLY A 45 18.94 20.98 5.14
C GLY A 45 19.53 20.39 3.85
N CYS A 46 19.17 19.15 3.51
CA CYS A 46 19.55 18.50 2.25
C CYS A 46 18.70 19.02 1.08
N ALA A 47 17.41 19.28 1.30
CA ALA A 47 16.49 19.76 0.27
C ALA A 47 16.86 21.15 -0.27
N VAL A 48 17.50 21.98 0.55
CA VAL A 48 18.00 23.32 0.16
C VAL A 48 19.40 23.30 -0.48
N ASN A 49 19.94 22.13 -0.83
CA ASN A 49 21.20 21.96 -1.57
C ASN A 49 22.40 22.70 -0.95
N HIS A 50 22.44 22.78 0.38
CA HIS A 50 23.57 23.40 1.07
C HIS A 50 24.85 22.59 0.79
N LEU A 51 25.96 23.27 0.44
CA LEU A 51 27.22 22.63 0.00
C LEU A 51 27.79 21.62 1.00
N SER A 52 27.49 21.76 2.30
CA SER A 52 27.89 20.81 3.34
C SER A 52 27.04 19.52 3.40
N GLN A 53 25.93 19.47 2.66
CA GLN A 53 24.92 18.40 2.73
C GLN A 53 24.86 17.54 1.47
N SER A 54 25.63 17.85 0.41
CA SER A 54 25.61 17.14 -0.87
C SER A 54 26.06 15.67 -0.81
N LYS A 55 26.54 15.20 0.36
CA LYS A 55 26.96 13.82 0.63
C LYS A 55 26.25 13.19 1.84
N HIS A 56 25.17 13.80 2.33
CA HIS A 56 24.47 13.28 3.51
C HIS A 56 23.77 11.96 3.18
N GLU A 57 23.87 10.97 4.07
CA GLU A 57 23.46 9.59 3.81
C GLU A 57 21.99 9.47 3.37
N CYS A 58 21.11 10.29 3.93
CA CYS A 58 19.69 10.29 3.58
C CYS A 58 19.38 10.72 2.13
N ILE A 59 20.26 11.48 1.47
CA ILE A 59 20.14 11.81 0.03
C ILE A 59 20.60 10.64 -0.84
N MET A 60 21.61 9.91 -0.33
CA MET A 60 22.27 8.84 -1.06
C MET A 60 21.48 7.53 -1.00
N TRP A 61 20.62 7.36 0.00
CA TRP A 61 19.78 6.18 0.14
C TRP A 61 18.82 6.03 -1.05
N LYS A 62 18.73 4.80 -1.57
CA LYS A 62 17.84 4.46 -2.69
C LYS A 62 16.96 3.28 -2.35
N GLY A 63 15.75 3.28 -2.92
CA GLY A 63 14.84 2.13 -2.89
C GLY A 63 14.66 1.55 -1.50
N GLU A 64 15.18 0.33 -1.30
CA GLU A 64 15.06 -0.45 -0.07
C GLU A 64 15.70 0.22 1.15
N GLU A 65 16.78 0.99 0.98
CA GLU A 65 17.45 1.65 2.11
C GLU A 65 16.54 2.70 2.75
N LYS A 66 15.88 3.50 1.91
CA LYS A 66 14.87 4.46 2.37
C LYS A 66 13.67 3.74 2.99
N LEU A 67 13.29 2.59 2.43
CA LEU A 67 12.14 1.85 2.90
C LEU A 67 12.42 1.33 4.31
N SER A 68 13.57 0.68 4.49
CA SER A 68 14.01 0.20 5.80
C SER A 68 14.12 1.31 6.84
N ALA A 69 14.54 2.52 6.44
CA ALA A 69 14.72 3.63 7.37
C ALA A 69 13.41 4.32 7.78
N TYR A 70 12.47 4.47 6.85
CA TYR A 70 11.29 5.34 7.05
C TYR A 70 9.94 4.60 7.01
N PHE A 71 9.93 3.27 6.89
CA PHE A 71 8.69 2.50 6.68
C PHE A 71 7.56 2.85 7.65
N SER A 72 7.82 2.79 8.97
CA SER A 72 6.79 3.01 9.98
C SER A 72 6.16 4.41 9.85
N GLU A 73 7.00 5.44 9.71
CA GLU A 73 6.51 6.81 9.59
C GLU A 73 5.79 7.07 8.27
N VAL A 74 6.24 6.43 7.19
CA VAL A 74 5.54 6.48 5.91
C VAL A 74 4.15 5.84 6.04
N VAL A 75 4.04 4.68 6.68
CA VAL A 75 2.75 4.02 6.94
C VAL A 75 1.83 4.94 7.75
N ASP A 76 2.35 5.55 8.82
CA ASP A 76 1.58 6.48 9.66
C ASP A 76 1.16 7.77 8.93
N SER A 77 1.85 8.14 7.84
CA SER A 77 1.54 9.32 7.03
C SER A 77 0.49 9.09 5.94
N ILE A 78 0.10 7.84 5.68
CA ILE A 78 -0.86 7.49 4.62
C ILE A 78 -2.28 7.87 5.06
N ASP A 79 -3.00 8.60 4.20
CA ASP A 79 -4.43 8.83 4.38
C ASP A 79 -5.21 7.58 3.94
N ASP A 80 -5.64 6.79 4.93
CA ASP A 80 -6.41 5.57 4.72
C ASP A 80 -7.68 5.77 3.89
N ASN A 81 -8.33 6.94 3.99
CA ASN A 81 -9.57 7.18 3.24
C ASN A 81 -9.30 7.22 1.73
N VAL A 82 -8.18 7.80 1.33
CA VAL A 82 -7.74 7.82 -0.08
C VAL A 82 -7.51 6.39 -0.59
N ILE A 83 -6.94 5.51 0.25
CA ILE A 83 -6.73 4.11 -0.13
C ILE A 83 -8.06 3.38 -0.27
N VAL A 84 -8.99 3.59 0.67
CA VAL A 84 -10.33 2.99 0.63
C VAL A 84 -11.10 3.43 -0.60
N ASP A 85 -11.03 4.71 -0.97
CA ASP A 85 -11.71 5.23 -2.16
C ASP A 85 -11.14 4.59 -3.44
N LYS A 86 -9.80 4.59 -3.59
CA LYS A 86 -9.13 3.90 -4.71
C LYS A 86 -9.51 2.42 -4.78
N PHE A 87 -9.57 1.75 -3.63
CA PHE A 87 -9.94 0.35 -3.56
C PHE A 87 -11.39 0.09 -3.97
N CYS A 88 -12.32 0.94 -3.54
CA CYS A 88 -13.73 0.83 -3.95
C CYS A 88 -13.88 1.02 -5.47
N ASP A 89 -13.12 1.94 -6.06
CA ASP A 89 -13.09 2.13 -7.51
C ASP A 89 -12.54 0.90 -8.26
N GLU A 90 -11.51 0.25 -7.73
CA GLU A 90 -10.97 -1.00 -8.30
C GLU A 90 -11.98 -2.15 -8.20
N ILE A 91 -12.62 -2.35 -7.03
CA ILE A 91 -13.66 -3.38 -6.86
C ILE A 91 -14.81 -3.16 -7.84
N ALA A 92 -15.27 -1.92 -8.00
CA ALA A 92 -16.39 -1.60 -8.87
C ALA A 92 -16.14 -1.99 -10.34
N ARG A 93 -14.87 -2.13 -10.74
CA ARG A 93 -14.45 -2.56 -12.09
C ARG A 93 -14.27 -4.06 -12.22
N LEU A 94 -14.24 -4.81 -11.11
CA LEU A 94 -14.11 -6.26 -11.15
C LEU A 94 -15.37 -6.91 -11.71
N PRO A 95 -15.25 -8.00 -12.49
CA PRO A 95 -16.39 -8.72 -13.03
C PRO A 95 -17.06 -9.61 -11.97
N ILE A 96 -17.40 -9.04 -10.82
CA ILE A 96 -18.07 -9.72 -9.69
C ILE A 96 -19.48 -9.17 -9.50
N PRO A 97 -20.41 -9.94 -8.90
CA PRO A 97 -21.75 -9.42 -8.65
C PRO A 97 -21.69 -8.22 -7.68
N LYS A 98 -22.51 -7.20 -7.95
CA LYS A 98 -22.56 -5.97 -7.16
C LYS A 98 -22.76 -6.22 -5.66
N ALA A 99 -23.62 -7.17 -5.29
CA ALA A 99 -23.85 -7.50 -3.88
C ALA A 99 -22.57 -7.99 -3.16
N PHE A 100 -21.69 -8.71 -3.87
CA PHE A 100 -20.39 -9.11 -3.32
C PHE A 100 -19.47 -7.90 -3.18
N ALA A 101 -19.37 -7.08 -4.22
CA ALA A 101 -18.60 -5.84 -4.16
C ALA A 101 -19.01 -4.97 -2.95
N ASP A 102 -20.32 -4.74 -2.77
CA ASP A 102 -20.88 -3.94 -1.68
C ASP A 102 -20.53 -4.54 -0.30
N MET A 103 -20.67 -5.87 -0.14
CA MET A 103 -20.35 -6.58 1.09
C MET A 103 -18.86 -6.44 1.46
N TYR A 104 -17.95 -6.61 0.50
CA TYR A 104 -16.53 -6.44 0.76
C TYR A 104 -16.19 -4.97 1.03
N SER A 105 -16.72 -4.03 0.25
CA SER A 105 -16.52 -2.60 0.49
C SER A 105 -16.92 -2.19 1.92
N MET A 106 -17.96 -2.78 2.51
CA MET A 106 -18.32 -2.53 3.91
C MET A 106 -17.20 -2.91 4.90
N ARG A 107 -16.51 -4.03 4.70
CA ARG A 107 -15.36 -4.46 5.52
C ARG A 107 -14.26 -3.42 5.49
N TYR A 108 -13.81 -3.03 4.30
CA TYR A 108 -12.68 -2.08 4.16
C TYR A 108 -13.06 -0.64 4.51
N LYS A 109 -14.35 -0.29 4.47
CA LYS A 109 -14.86 1.01 4.98
C LYS A 109 -14.93 1.08 6.51
N CYS A 110 -14.90 -0.04 7.21
CA CYS A 110 -14.87 -0.07 8.68
C CYS A 110 -13.52 0.42 9.22
N ASN A 111 -13.53 1.52 9.97
CA ASN A 111 -12.31 2.12 10.51
C ASN A 111 -11.61 1.23 11.54
N ASP A 112 -12.37 0.63 12.46
CA ASP A 112 -11.82 -0.23 13.51
C ASP A 112 -11.13 -1.45 12.91
N TRP A 113 -11.74 -2.04 11.86
CA TRP A 113 -11.14 -3.16 11.16
C TRP A 113 -9.82 -2.76 10.49
N ARG A 114 -9.77 -1.61 9.79
CA ARG A 114 -8.53 -1.11 9.18
C ARG A 114 -7.45 -0.86 10.22
N ASN A 115 -7.79 -0.18 11.32
CA ASN A 115 -6.85 0.10 12.40
C ASN A 115 -6.23 -1.19 12.96
N ILE A 116 -7.04 -2.25 13.13
CA ILE A 116 -6.53 -3.56 13.57
C ILE A 116 -5.56 -4.14 12.54
N GLN A 117 -5.87 -4.06 11.24
CA GLN A 117 -4.99 -4.58 10.20
C GLN A 117 -3.68 -3.78 10.09
N ILE A 118 -3.76 -2.45 10.03
CA ILE A 118 -2.59 -1.58 9.84
C ILE A 118 -1.61 -1.72 11.01
N ASN A 119 -2.11 -1.92 12.24
CA ASN A 119 -1.28 -2.15 13.42
C ASN A 119 -0.88 -3.62 13.62
N SER A 120 -1.32 -4.53 12.75
CA SER A 120 -0.92 -5.93 12.80
C SER A 120 0.52 -6.08 12.32
N ILE A 121 1.39 -6.64 13.17
CA ILE A 121 2.78 -6.95 12.82
C ILE A 121 2.86 -7.79 11.56
N GLN A 122 2.00 -8.81 11.44
CA GLN A 122 1.98 -9.70 10.29
C GLN A 122 1.67 -8.93 9.00
N TRP A 123 0.67 -8.05 9.04
CA TRP A 123 0.26 -7.26 7.88
C TRP A 123 1.32 -6.23 7.49
N GLN A 124 1.96 -5.58 8.46
CA GLN A 124 3.07 -4.66 8.20
C GLN A 124 4.27 -5.36 7.56
N LEU A 125 4.58 -6.60 7.97
CA LEU A 125 5.63 -7.41 7.33
C LEU A 125 5.29 -7.75 5.88
N GLU A 126 4.04 -8.14 5.61
CA GLU A 126 3.56 -8.42 4.25
C GLU A 126 3.60 -7.16 3.37
N LEU A 127 3.19 -6.02 3.91
CA LEU A 127 3.26 -4.73 3.22
C LEU A 127 4.70 -4.36 2.88
N TYR A 128 5.62 -4.50 3.83
CA TYR A 128 7.04 -4.24 3.63
C TYR A 128 7.63 -5.13 2.51
N GLN A 129 7.30 -6.43 2.53
CA GLN A 129 7.75 -7.38 1.51
C GLN A 129 7.20 -7.03 0.12
N HIS A 130 5.93 -6.66 0.02
CA HIS A 130 5.32 -6.21 -1.23
C HIS A 130 5.98 -4.95 -1.77
N ALA A 131 6.15 -3.92 -0.94
CA ALA A 131 6.83 -2.70 -1.33
C ALA A 131 8.27 -2.96 -1.80
N THR A 132 8.98 -3.87 -1.13
CA THR A 132 10.32 -4.32 -1.52
C THR A 132 10.31 -5.01 -2.89
N SER A 133 9.37 -5.92 -3.17
CA SER A 133 9.23 -6.57 -4.48
C SER A 133 9.01 -5.55 -5.60
N MET A 134 8.13 -4.58 -5.36
CA MET A 134 7.83 -3.51 -6.33
C MET A 134 9.01 -2.59 -6.62
N ILE A 135 9.98 -2.46 -5.70
CA ILE A 135 11.23 -1.76 -5.96
C ILE A 135 12.14 -2.60 -6.87
N LYS A 136 12.22 -3.91 -6.66
CA LYS A 136 13.09 -4.83 -7.44
C LYS A 136 12.62 -5.04 -8.88
N GLU A 137 11.33 -4.87 -9.13
CA GLU A 137 10.71 -5.01 -10.46
C GLU A 137 10.90 -3.77 -11.35
N LYS A 138 11.44 -2.66 -10.82
CA LYS A 138 11.72 -1.42 -11.56
C LYS A 138 13.17 -1.36 -12.05
#